data_AF-M1FCC4-F1
#
_entry.id   AF-M1FCC4-F1
#
_cell.length_a   1.000
_cell.length_b   1.000
_cell.length_c   1.000
_cell.angle_alpha   90.00
_cell.angle_beta   90.00
_cell.angle_gamma   90.00
#
_symmetry.space_group_name_H-M   'P 1'
#
loop_
_entity.id
_entity.type
_entity.pdbx_description
1 polymer ?
#
loop_
_entity_poly.entity_id
_entity_poly.type
_entity_poly.pdbx_seq_one_letter_code
_entity_poly.pdbx_strand_id
1 'polypeptide(L)'
;MTVDGISLDQNFDLKVVSEDGFEWGYEGASPAQLALAILADVRGNEHALANYELFMREIVANFNNEWEMTAADIDEALENIGARA
;
A
#
# COMPACT_ATOMS: atom_id res chain seq x y z
N MET A 1 -7.34 10.56 -0.24
CA MET A 1 -6.48 9.60 -0.96
C MET A 1 -7.42 8.72 -1.75
N THR A 2 -7.31 8.73 -3.08
CA THR A 2 -8.24 8.00 -3.94
C THR A 2 -7.45 7.04 -4.82
N VAL A 3 -7.87 5.79 -4.89
CA VAL A 3 -7.48 4.87 -5.96
C VAL A 3 -8.64 4.91 -6.95
N ASP A 4 -8.37 5.27 -8.20
CA ASP A 4 -9.38 5.43 -9.26
C ASP A 4 -10.57 6.36 -8.90
N GLY A 5 -10.33 7.37 -8.07
CA GLY A 5 -11.36 8.32 -7.61
C GLY A 5 -12.25 7.81 -6.46
N ILE A 6 -12.02 6.59 -5.97
CA ILE A 6 -12.72 6.01 -4.82
C ILE A 6 -11.84 6.17 -3.58
N SER A 7 -12.44 6.60 -2.47
CA SER A 7 -11.72 6.71 -1.20
C SER A 7 -11.27 5.32 -0.75
N LEU A 8 -9.96 5.16 -0.56
CA LEU A 8 -9.38 3.91 -0.08
C LEU A 8 -9.83 3.63 1.36
N ASP A 9 -10.36 2.44 1.61
CA ASP A 9 -10.69 1.97 2.97
C ASP A 9 -9.38 1.65 3.72
N GLN A 10 -9.31 1.99 5.01
CA GLN A 10 -8.17 1.63 5.84
C GLN A 10 -8.08 0.13 6.12
N ASN A 11 -9.14 -0.64 5.86
CA ASN A 11 -9.18 -2.09 6.02
C ASN A 11 -8.83 -2.53 7.47
N PHE A 12 -9.37 -1.81 8.46
CA PHE A 12 -9.17 -2.14 9.88
C PHE A 12 -9.83 -3.46 10.30
N ASP A 13 -10.84 -3.91 9.57
CA ASP A 13 -11.44 -5.23 9.71
C ASP A 13 -10.48 -6.36 9.27
N LEU A 14 -9.56 -6.06 8.33
CA LEU A 14 -8.51 -6.98 7.92
C LEU A 14 -7.35 -7.00 8.92
N LYS A 15 -6.73 -5.83 9.17
CA LYS A 15 -5.65 -5.67 10.15
C LYS A 15 -5.43 -4.20 10.51
N VAL A 16 -5.28 -3.93 11.80
CA VAL A 16 -4.85 -2.63 12.31
C VAL A 16 -3.35 -2.66 12.58
N VAL A 17 -2.61 -1.94 11.75
CA VAL A 17 -1.17 -1.64 11.85
C VAL A 17 -0.95 -0.26 12.47
N SER A 18 -1.77 0.72 12.09
CA SER A 18 -1.79 2.08 12.65
C SER A 18 -3.20 2.67 12.59
N GLU A 19 -3.56 3.47 13.59
CA GLU A 19 -4.82 4.24 13.63
C GLU A 19 -4.61 5.73 13.29
N ASP A 20 -3.36 6.17 13.12
CA ASP A 20 -2.99 7.58 12.91
C ASP A 20 -3.35 8.10 11.49
N GLY A 21 -4.03 7.28 10.69
CA GLY A 21 -4.35 7.55 9.30
C GLY A 21 -3.22 7.16 8.34
N PHE A 22 -3.41 7.45 7.07
CA PHE A 22 -2.44 7.13 6.03
C PHE A 22 -1.33 8.17 5.94
N GLU A 23 -0.10 7.70 5.94
CA GLU A 23 1.10 8.48 5.64
C GLU A 23 1.98 7.74 4.63
N TRP A 24 2.99 8.39 4.07
CA TRP A 24 3.91 7.82 3.08
C TRP A 24 5.22 8.62 3.04
N GLY A 25 6.18 8.18 2.23
CA GLY A 25 7.47 8.86 2.07
C GLY A 25 8.49 8.55 3.17
N TYR A 26 8.20 7.57 4.03
CA TYR A 26 9.12 7.01 5.02
C TYR A 26 8.69 5.59 5.43
N GLU A 27 9.56 4.86 6.12
CA GLU A 27 9.22 3.54 6.69
C GLU A 27 8.54 3.69 8.06
N GLY A 28 7.35 3.10 8.25
CA GLY A 28 6.66 3.15 9.54
C GLY A 28 5.29 2.50 9.55
N ALA A 29 4.61 2.56 10.70
CA ALA A 29 3.31 1.93 10.90
C ALA A 29 2.20 2.56 10.05
N SER A 30 2.14 3.89 9.97
CA SER A 30 1.15 4.60 9.14
C SER A 30 1.34 4.37 7.64
N PRO A 31 2.58 4.41 7.09
CA PRO A 31 2.88 3.93 5.74
C PRO A 31 2.56 2.45 5.51
N ALA A 32 2.74 1.61 6.52
CA ALA A 32 2.39 0.19 6.42
C ALA A 32 0.88 -0.05 6.39
N GLN A 33 0.07 0.75 7.11
CA GLN A 33 -1.38 0.71 7.00
C GLN A 33 -1.84 1.11 5.59
N LEU A 34 -1.22 2.14 5.01
CA LEU A 34 -1.50 2.53 3.62
C LEU A 34 -1.13 1.40 2.64
N ALA A 35 0.04 0.79 2.79
CA ALA A 35 0.45 -0.35 1.97
C ALA A 35 -0.53 -1.52 2.04
N LEU A 36 -1.00 -1.87 3.24
CA LEU A 36 -2.00 -2.92 3.44
C LEU A 36 -3.29 -2.58 2.69
N ALA A 37 -3.79 -1.36 2.87
CA ALA A 37 -5.02 -0.91 2.26
C ALA A 37 -4.96 -0.94 0.72
N ILE A 38 -3.86 -0.46 0.14
CA ILE A 38 -3.63 -0.50 -1.32
C ILE A 38 -3.66 -1.95 -1.83
N LEU A 39 -2.94 -2.85 -1.17
CA LEU A 39 -2.88 -4.24 -1.63
C LEU A 39 -4.20 -4.99 -1.44
N ALA A 40 -4.95 -4.69 -0.37
CA ALA A 40 -6.25 -5.29 -0.14
C ALA A 40 -7.24 -4.92 -1.25
N ASP A 41 -7.21 -3.65 -1.68
CA ASP A 41 -8.06 -3.14 -2.77
C ASP A 41 -7.70 -3.77 -4.13
N VAL A 42 -6.40 -3.86 -4.45
CA VAL A 42 -5.94 -4.28 -5.80
C VAL A 42 -5.74 -5.79 -5.94
N ARG A 43 -5.38 -6.50 -4.87
CA ARG A 43 -4.99 -7.92 -4.89
C ARG A 43 -5.75 -8.81 -3.92
N GLY A 44 -6.56 -8.22 -3.05
CA GLY A 44 -7.32 -8.93 -2.04
C GLY A 44 -6.53 -9.19 -0.75
N ASN A 45 -7.29 -9.59 0.27
CA ASN A 45 -6.87 -9.62 1.67
C ASN A 45 -5.67 -10.54 1.94
N GLU A 46 -5.65 -11.74 1.36
CA GLU A 46 -4.57 -12.72 1.60
C GLU A 46 -3.22 -12.20 1.11
N HIS A 47 -3.20 -11.60 -0.09
CA HIS A 47 -1.99 -11.04 -0.67
C HIS A 47 -1.51 -9.82 0.13
N ALA A 48 -2.44 -8.98 0.58
CA ALA A 48 -2.15 -7.82 1.40
C ALA A 48 -1.46 -8.21 2.71
N LEU A 49 -2.03 -9.17 3.44
CA LEU A 49 -1.47 -9.63 4.72
C LEU A 49 -0.07 -10.23 4.57
N ALA A 50 0.22 -10.88 3.44
CA ALA A 50 1.52 -11.48 3.18
C ALA A 50 2.60 -10.46 2.79
N ASN A 51 2.24 -9.33 2.15
CA ASN A 51 3.21 -8.51 1.43
C ASN A 51 3.24 -7.03 1.83
N TYR A 52 2.33 -6.53 2.68
CA TYR A 52 2.23 -5.09 2.98
C TYR A 52 3.53 -4.48 3.53
N GLU A 53 4.31 -5.21 4.33
CA GLU A 53 5.57 -4.68 4.89
C GLU A 53 6.67 -4.52 3.84
N LEU A 54 6.72 -5.42 2.85
CA LEU A 54 7.66 -5.30 1.74
C LEU A 54 7.22 -4.18 0.80
N PHE A 55 5.94 -4.15 0.44
CA PHE A 55 5.37 -3.10 -0.40
C PHE A 55 5.52 -1.71 0.24
N MET A 56 5.36 -1.61 1.56
CA MET A 56 5.62 -0.37 2.29
C MET A 56 7.05 0.12 2.07
N ARG A 57 8.06 -0.72 2.32
CA ARG A 57 9.47 -0.31 2.26
C ARG A 57 9.93 0.03 0.85
N GLU A 58 9.51 -0.77 -0.13
CA GLU A 58 9.98 -0.62 -1.51
C GLU A 58 9.22 0.48 -2.27
N ILE A 59 7.95 0.72 -1.94
CA ILE A 59 7.07 1.59 -2.74
C ILE A 59 6.56 2.76 -1.91
N VAL A 60 5.77 2.50 -0.86
CA VAL A 60 5.06 3.57 -0.12
C VAL A 60 6.04 4.52 0.59
N ALA A 61 7.13 4.00 1.13
CA ALA A 61 8.19 4.78 1.76
C ALA A 61 8.94 5.67 0.76
N ASN A 62 8.83 5.41 -0.54
CA ASN A 62 9.52 6.13 -1.61
C ASN A 62 8.59 7.01 -2.45
N PHE A 63 7.32 7.16 -2.05
CA PHE A 63 6.43 8.13 -2.67
C PHE A 63 6.96 9.55 -2.48
N ASN A 64 6.89 10.35 -3.55
CA ASN A 64 7.18 11.77 -3.51
C ASN A 64 6.01 12.55 -2.88
N ASN A 65 6.21 13.86 -2.67
CA ASN A 65 5.24 14.75 -2.00
C ASN A 65 3.83 14.73 -2.63
N GLU A 66 3.75 14.51 -3.94
CA GLU A 66 2.52 14.26 -4.67
C GLU A 66 2.68 12.92 -5.37
N TRP A 67 1.68 12.04 -5.22
CA TRP A 67 1.66 10.75 -5.88
C TRP A 67 0.24 10.39 -6.30
N GLU A 68 0.14 9.71 -7.43
CA GLU A 68 -1.07 9.09 -7.94
C GLU A 68 -0.64 7.74 -8.51
N MET A 69 -1.37 6.68 -8.17
CA MET A 69 -1.15 5.35 -8.74
C MET A 69 -2.50 4.75 -9.11
N THR A 70 -2.56 4.22 -10.33
CA THR A 70 -3.66 3.36 -10.79
C THR A 70 -3.42 1.92 -10.33
N ALA A 71 -4.45 1.08 -10.41
CA ALA A 71 -4.28 -0.35 -10.20
C ALA A 71 -3.17 -0.95 -11.10
N ALA A 72 -3.04 -0.48 -12.34
CA ALA A 72 -2.00 -0.96 -13.25
C ALA A 72 -0.57 -0.57 -12.80
N ASP A 73 -0.38 0.63 -12.25
CA ASP A 73 0.93 1.05 -11.71
C ASP A 73 1.33 0.20 -10.49
N ILE A 74 0.35 -0.18 -9.67
CA ILE A 74 0.54 -1.05 -8.50
C ILE A 74 0.95 -2.46 -8.96
N ASP A 75 0.33 -2.96 -10.02
CA ASP A 75 0.62 -4.27 -10.59
C ASP A 75 2.06 -4.36 -11.08
N GLU A 76 2.50 -3.35 -11.85
CA GLU A 76 3.88 -3.24 -12.34
C GLU A 76 4.89 -3.13 -11.18
N ALA A 77 4.56 -2.35 -10.14
CA ALA A 77 5.40 -2.24 -8.95
C ALA A 77 5.59 -3.60 -8.26
N LEU A 78 4.52 -4.38 -8.12
CA LEU A 78 4.57 -5.72 -7.50
C LEU A 78 5.39 -6.72 -8.31
N GLU A 79 5.26 -6.71 -9.63
CA GLU A 79 6.09 -7.55 -10.51
C GLU A 79 7.59 -7.23 -10.36
N ASN A 80 7.92 -5.93 -10.26
CA ASN A 80 9.30 -5.49 -10.07
C ASN A 80 9.87 -5.87 -8.70
N ILE A 81 9.06 -5.88 -7.64
CA ILE A 81 9.48 -6.36 -6.31
C ILE A 81 9.73 -7.87 -6.35
N GLY A 82 8.78 -8.64 -6.90
CA GLY A 82 8.89 -10.10 -6.99
C GLY A 82 10.05 -10.59 -7.85
N ALA A 83 10.47 -9.82 -8.86
CA ALA A 83 11.64 -10.12 -9.67
C ALA A 83 12.99 -9.81 -8.98
N ARG A 84 12.98 -9.05 -7.88
CA ARG A 84 14.18 -8.64 -7.12
C ARG A 84 14.42 -9.45 -5.84
N ALA A 85 13.44 -10.23 -5.39
CA ALA A 85 13.51 -11.12 -4.23
C ALA A 85 14.10 -12.49 -4.58
#